data_AF-A0A7M4DGA4-F1
#
_entry.id   AF-A0A7M4DGA4-F1
#
_cell.length_a   1.000
_cell.length_b   1.000
_cell.length_c   1.000
_cell.angle_alpha   90.00
_cell.angle_beta   90.00
_cell.angle_gamma   90.00
#
_symmetry.space_group_name_H-M   'P 1'
#
loop_
_entity.id
_entity.type
_entity.pdbx_description
1 polymer ?
#
loop_
_entity_poly.entity_id
_entity_poly.type
_entity_poly.pdbx_seq_one_letter_code
_entity_poly.pdbx_strand_id
1 'polypeptide(L)'
;MVATSLPRGIVRFRERYRVRLEVDGTTHSLGVFDTLRDARAALDIAKGQRARGTFVPPTQVRAERRAAEAKAETDALTLNEWAEQWLEDLAANPERSPSTVLSYRSVLRTHVLPELGSTRLVDLTPGQVAAHLATLRAKPSKRHPGARANGVAPNVARVLRSCLNGAIKRPDIALASFAFPEAPSQTPVRPAEPDGDIATPGQVAAMAAAMPEHLGAAVLLTAWKADIRWKY
;
A
#
# COMPACT_ATOMS: atom_id res chain seq x y z
N MET A 1 -1.58 -70.58 6.06
CA MET A 1 -2.03 -69.17 6.19
C MET A 1 -1.67 -68.46 4.90
N VAL A 2 -2.66 -68.09 4.08
CA VAL A 2 -2.44 -67.39 2.82
C VAL A 2 -1.95 -65.98 3.16
N ALA A 3 -0.72 -65.65 2.80
CA ALA A 3 -0.22 -64.29 2.93
C ALA A 3 -1.06 -63.40 2.00
N THR A 4 -2.04 -62.68 2.57
CA THR A 4 -2.88 -61.76 1.81
C THR A 4 -1.98 -60.70 1.21
N SER A 5 -1.72 -60.82 -0.09
CA SER A 5 -0.85 -59.90 -0.80
C SER A 5 -1.44 -58.50 -0.76
N LEU A 6 -0.57 -57.49 -0.57
CA LEU A 6 -1.03 -56.11 -0.54
C LEU A 6 -1.65 -55.74 -1.90
N PRO A 7 -2.72 -54.93 -1.91
CA PRO A 7 -3.36 -54.51 -3.15
C PRO A 7 -2.36 -53.80 -4.08
N ARG A 8 -2.46 -54.03 -5.40
CA ARG A 8 -1.66 -53.29 -6.39
C ARG A 8 -1.81 -51.78 -6.16
N GLY A 9 -0.68 -51.10 -6.00
CA GLY A 9 -0.61 -49.68 -5.66
C GLY A 9 -0.38 -49.40 -4.16
N ILE A 10 -0.39 -50.39 -3.28
CA ILE A 10 -0.06 -50.24 -1.86
C ILE A 10 1.19 -51.06 -1.53
N VAL A 11 2.18 -50.42 -0.92
CA VAL A 11 3.42 -51.08 -0.47
C VAL A 11 3.70 -50.74 0.99
N ARG A 12 4.28 -51.68 1.73
CA ARG A 12 4.75 -51.40 3.09
C ARG A 12 5.99 -50.51 3.03
N PHE A 13 6.03 -49.45 3.84
CA PHE A 13 7.11 -48.47 3.88
C PHE A 13 7.32 -47.96 5.32
N ARG A 14 8.45 -48.30 5.94
CA ARG A 14 8.81 -47.91 7.33
C ARG A 14 7.64 -48.07 8.30
N GLU A 15 7.16 -49.32 8.42
CA GLU A 15 6.01 -49.73 9.26
C GLU A 15 4.63 -49.19 8.85
N ARG A 16 4.57 -48.28 7.89
CA ARG A 16 3.34 -47.72 7.34
C ARG A 16 3.01 -48.28 5.95
N TYR A 17 1.91 -47.81 5.37
CA TYR A 17 1.43 -48.17 4.04
C TYR A 17 1.56 -46.98 3.08
N ARG A 18 2.45 -47.07 2.09
CA ARG A 18 2.57 -46.08 1.01
C ARG A 18 1.63 -46.45 -0.12
N VAL A 19 0.87 -45.47 -0.59
CA VAL A 19 -0.05 -45.63 -1.72
C VAL A 19 0.50 -44.89 -2.93
N ARG A 20 0.48 -45.56 -4.08
CA ARG A 20 0.86 -45.04 -5.39
C ARG A 20 -0.23 -45.38 -6.41
N LEU A 21 -0.51 -44.44 -7.30
CA LEU A 21 -1.43 -44.61 -8.40
C LEU A 21 -0.78 -44.11 -9.67
N GLU A 22 -0.84 -44.91 -10.73
CA GLU A 22 -0.44 -44.49 -12.06
C GLU A 22 -1.60 -43.78 -12.76
N VAL A 23 -1.31 -42.58 -13.28
CA VAL A 23 -2.24 -41.73 -14.03
C VAL A 23 -1.45 -41.19 -15.22
N ASP A 24 -1.99 -41.37 -16.43
CA ASP A 24 -1.40 -40.87 -17.69
C ASP A 24 0.09 -41.24 -17.86
N GLY A 25 0.45 -42.49 -17.53
CA GLY A 25 1.82 -43.01 -17.63
C GLY A 25 2.78 -42.54 -16.53
N THR A 26 2.31 -41.73 -15.57
CA THR A 26 3.11 -41.23 -14.45
C THR A 26 2.63 -41.81 -13.12
N THR A 27 3.56 -42.31 -12.30
CA THR A 27 3.24 -42.82 -10.95
C THR A 27 3.23 -41.69 -9.93
N HIS A 28 2.06 -41.41 -9.34
CA HIS A 28 1.89 -40.43 -8.27
C HIS A 28 1.80 -41.09 -6.90
N SER A 29 2.56 -40.58 -5.93
CA SER A 29 2.46 -41.00 -4.53
C SER A 29 1.28 -40.29 -3.87
N LEU A 30 0.27 -41.06 -3.44
CA LEU A 30 -0.95 -40.52 -2.81
C LEU A 30 -0.75 -40.18 -1.33
N GLY A 31 0.20 -40.84 -0.68
CA GLY A 31 0.51 -40.61 0.73
C GLY A 31 1.13 -41.84 1.39
N VAL A 32 1.39 -41.70 2.69
CA VAL A 32 1.79 -42.79 3.58
C VAL A 32 0.79 -42.78 4.74
N PHE A 33 0.19 -43.93 5.02
CA PHE A 33 -0.91 -44.09 5.97
C PHE A 33 -0.54 -45.12 7.04
N ASP A 34 -1.00 -44.93 8.26
CA ASP A 34 -0.69 -45.82 9.37
C ASP A 34 -1.43 -47.16 9.26
N THR A 35 -2.63 -47.18 8.64
CA THR A 35 -3.43 -48.40 8.50
C THR A 35 -3.64 -48.81 7.03
N LEU A 36 -3.79 -50.11 6.80
CA LEU A 36 -4.14 -50.64 5.47
C LEU A 36 -5.54 -50.18 5.02
N ARG A 37 -6.46 -49.96 5.97
CA ARG A 37 -7.82 -49.48 5.71
C ARG A 37 -7.78 -48.08 5.08
N ASP A 38 -7.03 -47.16 5.69
CA ASP A 38 -6.92 -45.79 5.19
C ASP A 38 -6.19 -45.74 3.85
N ALA A 39 -5.14 -46.55 3.70
CA ALA A 39 -4.42 -46.70 2.43
C ALA A 39 -5.34 -47.22 1.30
N ARG A 40 -6.23 -48.17 1.62
CA ARG A 40 -7.22 -48.70 0.67
C ARG A 40 -8.24 -47.63 0.29
N ALA A 41 -8.82 -46.95 1.28
CA ALA A 41 -9.78 -45.88 1.06
C ALA A 41 -9.19 -44.75 0.18
N ALA A 42 -7.96 -44.30 0.48
CA ALA A 42 -7.28 -43.29 -0.31
C ALA A 42 -7.03 -43.73 -1.76
N LEU A 43 -6.65 -45.00 -1.97
CA LEU A 43 -6.46 -45.56 -3.31
C LEU A 43 -7.80 -45.62 -4.08
N ASP A 44 -8.87 -46.05 -3.44
CA ASP A 44 -10.19 -46.18 -4.07
C ASP A 44 -10.79 -44.81 -4.43
N ILE A 45 -10.62 -43.80 -3.56
CA ILE A 45 -10.97 -42.40 -3.85
C ILE A 45 -10.21 -41.90 -5.08
N ALA A 46 -8.89 -42.08 -5.12
CA ALA A 46 -8.06 -41.59 -6.21
C ALA A 46 -8.35 -42.31 -7.54
N LYS A 47 -8.64 -43.62 -7.50
CA LYS A 47 -9.13 -44.35 -8.68
C LYS A 47 -10.45 -43.78 -9.19
N GLY A 48 -11.37 -43.44 -8.28
CA GLY A 48 -12.63 -42.79 -8.63
C GLY A 48 -12.42 -41.39 -9.25
N GLN A 49 -11.51 -40.58 -8.70
CA GLN A 49 -11.14 -39.28 -9.26
C GLN A 49 -10.53 -39.42 -10.67
N ARG A 50 -9.63 -40.40 -10.85
CA ARG A 50 -9.02 -40.71 -12.14
C ARG A 50 -10.07 -41.10 -13.17
N ALA A 51 -11.00 -41.99 -12.81
CA ALA A 51 -12.10 -42.42 -13.70
C ALA A 51 -13.00 -41.25 -14.13
N ARG A 52 -13.15 -40.22 -13.30
CA ARG A 52 -13.91 -38.99 -13.61
C ARG A 52 -13.08 -37.92 -14.31
N GLY A 53 -11.78 -38.11 -14.54
CA GLY A 53 -10.89 -37.07 -15.06
C GLY A 53 -10.67 -35.89 -14.11
N THR A 54 -10.90 -36.08 -12.81
CA THR A 54 -10.80 -35.02 -11.77
C THR A 54 -9.61 -35.23 -10.82
N PHE A 55 -8.73 -36.19 -11.14
CA PHE A 55 -7.57 -36.47 -10.31
C PHE A 55 -6.55 -35.34 -10.42
N VAL A 56 -6.31 -34.65 -9.31
CA VAL A 56 -5.21 -33.70 -9.17
C VAL A 56 -4.10 -34.37 -8.36
N PRO A 57 -2.88 -34.51 -8.88
CA PRO A 57 -1.76 -35.09 -8.15
C PRO A 57 -1.52 -34.38 -6.80
N PRO A 58 -1.29 -35.08 -5.69
CA PRO A 58 -1.05 -34.45 -4.39
C PRO A 58 0.15 -33.50 -4.36
N THR A 59 1.14 -33.73 -5.21
CA THR A 59 2.27 -32.81 -5.41
C THR A 59 1.83 -31.48 -6.00
N GLN A 60 0.90 -31.51 -6.95
CA GLN A 60 0.30 -30.32 -7.56
C GLN A 60 -0.59 -29.59 -6.55
N VAL A 61 -1.47 -30.30 -5.83
CA VAL A 61 -2.30 -29.69 -4.77
C VAL A 61 -1.44 -28.96 -3.73
N ARG A 62 -0.31 -29.57 -3.31
CA ARG A 62 0.65 -28.92 -2.39
C ARG A 62 1.38 -27.74 -3.01
N ALA A 63 1.68 -27.79 -4.30
CA ALA A 63 2.31 -26.67 -5.01
C ALA A 63 1.34 -25.49 -5.15
N GLU A 64 0.11 -25.76 -5.59
CA GLU A 64 -0.98 -24.76 -5.68
C GLU A 64 -1.27 -24.13 -4.32
N ARG A 65 -1.34 -24.94 -3.25
CA ARG A 65 -1.54 -24.41 -1.89
C ARG A 65 -0.39 -23.50 -1.47
N ARG A 66 0.87 -23.91 -1.65
CA ARG A 66 2.04 -23.08 -1.32
C ARG A 66 2.07 -21.79 -2.15
N ALA A 67 1.71 -21.86 -3.43
CA ALA A 67 1.61 -20.68 -4.29
C ALA A 67 0.50 -19.73 -3.82
N ALA A 68 -0.65 -20.27 -3.40
CA ALA A 68 -1.75 -19.49 -2.83
C ALA A 68 -1.38 -18.84 -1.49
N GLU A 69 -0.66 -19.56 -0.62
CA GLU A 69 -0.13 -19.04 0.65
C GLU A 69 0.86 -17.89 0.40
N ALA A 70 1.85 -18.09 -0.49
CA ALA A 70 2.82 -17.06 -0.85
C ALA A 70 2.15 -15.82 -1.46
N LYS A 71 1.14 -16.02 -2.33
CA LYS A 71 0.35 -14.91 -2.87
C LYS A 71 -0.46 -14.19 -1.79
N ALA A 72 -1.08 -14.93 -0.87
CA ALA A 72 -1.84 -14.32 0.22
C ALA A 72 -0.95 -13.46 1.13
N GLU A 73 0.31 -13.88 1.34
CA GLU A 73 1.31 -13.10 2.08
C GLU A 73 1.68 -11.81 1.34
N THR A 74 1.94 -11.86 0.03
CA THR A 74 2.23 -10.65 -0.76
C THR A 74 1.02 -9.70 -0.83
N ASP A 75 -0.18 -10.28 -0.90
CA ASP A 75 -1.45 -9.55 -0.98
C ASP A 75 -1.89 -9.01 0.39
N ALA A 76 -1.19 -9.34 1.49
CA ALA A 76 -1.54 -8.88 2.84
C ALA A 76 -1.09 -7.43 3.11
N LEU A 77 -0.14 -6.91 2.34
CA LEU A 77 0.46 -5.58 2.58
C LEU A 77 -0.61 -4.48 2.59
N THR A 78 -0.72 -3.80 3.72
CA THR A 78 -1.67 -2.70 3.93
C THR A 78 -1.13 -1.36 3.44
N LEU A 79 -2.03 -0.39 3.22
CA LEU A 79 -1.63 0.97 2.88
C LEU A 79 -0.77 1.61 3.98
N ASN A 80 -1.03 1.30 5.26
CA ASN A 80 -0.24 1.82 6.36
C ASN A 80 1.21 1.32 6.34
N GLU A 81 1.39 -0.01 6.26
CA GLU A 81 2.71 -0.63 6.21
C GLU A 81 3.50 -0.14 4.99
N TRP A 82 2.84 -0.06 3.83
CA TRP A 82 3.46 0.48 2.64
C TRP A 82 3.83 1.96 2.79
N ALA A 83 2.95 2.78 3.35
CA ALA A 83 3.22 4.21 3.54
C ALA A 83 4.43 4.45 4.44
N GLU A 84 4.63 3.63 5.48
CA GLU A 84 5.80 3.69 6.35
C GLU A 84 7.08 3.34 5.60
N GLN A 85 7.11 2.21 4.90
CA GLN A 85 8.25 1.79 4.07
C GLN A 85 8.59 2.83 3.01
N TRP A 86 7.58 3.34 2.30
CA TRP A 86 7.76 4.37 1.28
C TRP A 86 8.33 5.68 1.84
N LEU A 87 7.92 6.08 3.04
CA LEU A 87 8.45 7.27 3.71
C LEU A 87 9.89 7.08 4.17
N GLU A 88 10.28 5.87 4.57
CA GLU A 88 11.66 5.52 4.91
C GLU A 88 12.56 5.55 3.66
N ASP A 89 12.13 4.95 2.56
CA ASP A 89 12.80 5.00 1.27
C ASP A 89 12.99 6.45 0.79
N LEU A 90 11.94 7.29 0.93
CA LEU A 90 12.02 8.71 0.61
C LEU A 90 12.98 9.49 1.52
N ALA A 91 13.08 9.13 2.80
CA ALA A 91 14.00 9.75 3.75
C ALA A 91 15.46 9.40 3.46
N ALA A 92 15.70 8.18 2.99
CA ALA A 92 17.03 7.72 2.58
C ALA A 92 17.52 8.37 1.28
N ASN A 93 16.63 8.94 0.47
CA ASN A 93 16.98 9.60 -0.77
C ASN A 93 17.59 11.01 -0.53
N PRO A 94 18.88 11.24 -0.89
CA PRO A 94 19.56 12.52 -0.64
C PRO A 94 19.00 13.69 -1.47
N GLU A 95 18.31 13.43 -2.58
CA GLU A 95 17.68 14.46 -3.41
C GLU A 95 16.35 14.95 -2.82
N ARG A 96 15.82 14.27 -1.80
CA ARG A 96 14.55 14.63 -1.17
C ARG A 96 14.81 15.45 0.08
N SER A 97 14.23 16.65 0.13
CA SER A 97 14.28 17.47 1.34
C SER A 97 13.63 16.75 2.54
N PRO A 98 14.27 16.72 3.72
CA PRO A 98 13.68 16.16 4.95
C PRO A 98 12.33 16.81 5.31
N SER A 99 12.17 18.10 5.05
CA SER A 99 10.91 18.83 5.29
C SER A 99 9.75 18.30 4.45
N THR A 100 10.02 17.87 3.22
CA THR A 100 9.02 17.24 2.35
C THR A 100 8.57 15.90 2.91
N VAL A 101 9.50 15.07 3.39
CA VAL A 101 9.18 13.77 4.00
C VAL A 101 8.34 13.95 5.26
N LEU A 102 8.72 14.91 6.12
CA LEU A 102 7.94 15.26 7.32
C LEU A 102 6.53 15.75 6.96
N SER A 103 6.42 16.58 5.93
CA SER A 103 5.13 17.06 5.42
C SER A 103 4.26 15.91 4.90
N TYR A 104 4.83 14.99 4.12
CA TYR A 104 4.11 13.82 3.60
C TYR A 104 3.65 12.89 4.73
N ARG A 105 4.53 12.60 5.70
CA ARG A 105 4.21 11.80 6.89
C ARG A 105 3.06 12.42 7.67
N SER A 106 3.10 13.73 7.91
CA SER A 106 2.03 14.44 8.62
C SER A 106 0.70 14.37 7.88
N VAL A 107 0.70 14.57 6.56
CA VAL A 107 -0.50 14.48 5.72
C VAL A 107 -1.10 13.08 5.75
N LEU A 108 -0.29 12.04 5.53
CA LEU A 108 -0.76 10.65 5.52
C LEU A 108 -1.33 10.23 6.89
N ARG A 109 -0.57 10.45 7.96
CA ARG A 109 -0.97 10.10 9.33
C ARG A 109 -2.25 10.81 9.76
N THR A 110 -2.40 12.08 9.41
CA THR A 110 -3.52 12.89 9.90
C THR A 110 -4.78 12.70 9.07
N HIS A 111 -4.64 12.50 7.76
CA HIS A 111 -5.76 12.58 6.85
C HIS A 111 -6.10 11.29 6.13
N VAL A 112 -5.17 10.36 5.90
CA VAL A 112 -5.40 9.16 5.08
C VAL A 112 -5.44 7.89 5.91
N LEU A 113 -4.37 7.63 6.66
CA LEU A 113 -4.15 6.38 7.38
C LEU A 113 -5.22 6.05 8.45
N PRO A 114 -5.87 7.02 9.13
CA PRO A 114 -6.93 6.72 10.08
C PRO A 114 -8.15 6.00 9.47
N GLU A 115 -8.41 6.18 8.18
CA GLU A 115 -9.57 5.60 7.50
C GLU A 115 -9.17 4.50 6.51
N LEU A 116 -8.10 4.71 5.74
CA LEU A 116 -7.70 3.80 4.66
C LEU A 116 -6.46 2.96 5.02
N GLY A 117 -5.82 3.20 6.17
CA GLY A 117 -4.54 2.59 6.50
C GLY A 117 -4.56 1.08 6.65
N SER A 118 -5.64 0.52 7.20
CA SER A 118 -5.80 -0.94 7.37
C SER A 118 -6.22 -1.67 6.09
N THR A 119 -6.54 -0.94 5.01
CA THR A 119 -6.94 -1.54 3.75
C THR A 119 -5.72 -2.13 3.05
N ARG A 120 -5.81 -3.39 2.61
CA ARG A 120 -4.79 -4.03 1.79
C ARG A 120 -4.63 -3.28 0.48
N LEU A 121 -3.40 -3.11 -0.01
CA LEU A 121 -3.17 -2.40 -1.27
C LEU A 121 -3.94 -3.04 -2.44
N VAL A 122 -4.03 -4.36 -2.47
CA VAL A 122 -4.79 -5.14 -3.47
C VAL A 122 -6.29 -4.87 -3.44
N ASP A 123 -6.84 -4.50 -2.28
CA ASP A 123 -8.27 -4.25 -2.08
C ASP A 123 -8.62 -2.76 -2.19
N LEU A 124 -7.61 -1.89 -2.21
CA LEU A 124 -7.84 -0.45 -2.27
C LEU A 124 -8.46 -0.09 -3.62
N THR A 125 -9.60 0.56 -3.59
CA THR A 125 -10.33 0.95 -4.80
C THR A 125 -10.25 2.45 -5.06
N PRO A 126 -10.31 2.88 -6.33
CA PRO A 126 -10.48 4.29 -6.69
C PRO A 126 -11.72 4.94 -6.04
N GLY A 127 -12.81 4.17 -5.88
CA GLY A 127 -14.05 4.62 -5.25
C GLY A 127 -13.88 4.97 -3.77
N GLN A 128 -13.15 4.14 -3.01
CA GLN A 128 -12.80 4.45 -1.61
C GLN A 128 -11.97 5.73 -1.51
N VAL A 129 -10.96 5.89 -2.37
CA VAL A 129 -10.13 7.11 -2.39
C VAL A 129 -10.97 8.33 -2.77
N ALA A 130 -11.86 8.22 -3.75
CA ALA A 130 -12.74 9.32 -4.15
C ALA A 130 -13.69 9.74 -3.03
N ALA A 131 -14.35 8.77 -2.38
CA ALA A 131 -15.24 9.01 -1.26
C ALA A 131 -14.51 9.68 -0.08
N HIS A 132 -13.32 9.19 0.24
CA HIS A 132 -12.48 9.76 1.28
C HIS A 132 -12.06 11.21 0.99
N LEU A 133 -11.61 11.51 -0.24
CA LEU A 133 -11.26 12.86 -0.66
C LEU A 133 -12.47 13.81 -0.66
N ALA A 134 -13.65 13.33 -1.03
CA ALA A 134 -14.90 14.09 -0.96
C ALA A 134 -15.27 14.44 0.49
N THR A 135 -15.18 13.47 1.41
CA THR A 135 -15.39 13.68 2.85
C THR A 135 -14.39 14.69 3.42
N LEU A 136 -13.12 14.60 3.02
CA LEU A 136 -12.12 15.59 3.41
C LEU A 136 -12.43 16.98 2.87
N ARG A 137 -12.86 17.10 1.60
CA ARG A 137 -13.19 18.39 0.98
C ARG A 137 -14.39 19.07 1.65
N ALA A 138 -15.36 18.31 2.12
CA ALA A 138 -16.55 18.83 2.80
C ALA A 138 -16.25 19.47 4.17
N LYS A 139 -15.11 19.16 4.78
CA LYS A 139 -14.72 19.73 6.08
C LYS A 139 -14.36 21.23 5.93
N PRO A 140 -14.79 22.10 6.86
CA PRO A 140 -14.42 23.51 6.82
C PRO A 140 -12.93 23.72 7.07
N SER A 141 -12.39 24.83 6.56
CA SER A 141 -11.03 25.26 6.90
C SER A 141 -10.94 25.60 8.39
N LYS A 142 -9.96 25.00 9.09
CA LYS A 142 -9.68 25.34 10.49
C LYS A 142 -9.06 26.75 10.63
N ARG A 143 -8.29 27.20 9.64
CA ARG A 143 -7.58 28.50 9.69
C ARG A 143 -8.43 29.66 9.18
N HIS A 144 -9.35 29.39 8.26
CA HIS A 144 -10.20 30.39 7.63
C HIS A 144 -11.66 29.92 7.64
N PRO A 145 -12.35 29.98 8.79
CA PRO A 145 -13.77 29.63 8.87
C PRO A 145 -14.57 30.41 7.82
N GLY A 146 -15.46 29.73 7.09
CA GLY A 146 -16.26 30.33 6.01
C GLY A 146 -15.60 30.35 4.62
N ALA A 147 -14.33 29.92 4.49
CA ALA A 147 -13.71 29.73 3.18
C ALA A 147 -14.43 28.63 2.37
N ARG A 148 -14.53 28.82 1.05
CA ARG A 148 -15.18 27.88 0.11
C ARG A 148 -14.46 26.53 -0.01
N ALA A 149 -13.21 26.46 0.42
CA ALA A 149 -12.39 25.25 0.43
C ALA A 149 -11.51 25.22 1.69
N ASN A 150 -11.03 24.04 2.07
CA ASN A 150 -10.13 23.88 3.21
C ASN A 150 -8.64 23.85 2.87
N GLY A 151 -8.29 23.72 1.59
CA GLY A 151 -6.89 23.64 1.11
C GLY A 151 -6.15 22.35 1.46
N VAL A 152 -6.78 21.45 2.23
CA VAL A 152 -6.17 20.19 2.69
C VAL A 152 -6.38 19.09 1.65
N ALA A 153 -7.61 18.92 1.16
CA ALA A 153 -7.96 17.80 0.27
C ALA A 153 -7.10 17.73 -1.02
N PRO A 154 -6.79 18.87 -1.71
CA PRO A 154 -5.89 18.85 -2.85
C PRO A 154 -4.46 18.40 -2.53
N ASN A 155 -3.95 18.77 -1.34
CA ASN A 155 -2.62 18.33 -0.90
C ASN A 155 -2.62 16.84 -0.55
N VAL A 156 -3.66 16.36 0.16
CA VAL A 156 -3.84 14.94 0.47
C VAL A 156 -3.88 14.10 -0.80
N ALA A 157 -4.64 14.51 -1.81
CA ALA A 157 -4.70 13.82 -3.09
C ALA A 157 -3.33 13.71 -3.77
N ARG A 158 -2.52 14.78 -3.75
CA ARG A 158 -1.17 14.78 -4.31
C ARG A 158 -0.24 13.80 -3.58
N VAL A 159 -0.23 13.83 -2.25
CA VAL A 159 0.63 12.96 -1.44
C VAL A 159 0.22 11.50 -1.58
N LEU A 160 -1.09 11.20 -1.50
CA LEU A 160 -1.60 9.84 -1.65
C LEU A 160 -1.30 9.29 -3.05
N ARG A 161 -1.49 10.09 -4.10
CA ARG A 161 -1.11 9.69 -5.46
C ARG A 161 0.38 9.37 -5.56
N SER A 162 1.24 10.20 -4.96
CA SER A 162 2.69 9.94 -4.93
C SER A 162 3.04 8.65 -4.19
N CYS A 163 2.35 8.35 -3.10
CA CYS A 163 2.53 7.13 -2.30
C CYS A 163 2.13 5.87 -3.09
N LEU A 164 0.96 5.87 -3.71
CA LEU A 164 0.47 4.75 -4.53
C LEU A 164 1.32 4.54 -5.78
N ASN A 165 1.77 5.62 -6.43
CA ASN A 165 2.72 5.53 -7.53
C ASN A 165 4.08 4.97 -7.09
N GLY A 166 4.45 5.11 -5.82
CA GLY A 166 5.62 4.44 -5.26
C GLY A 166 5.44 2.92 -5.27
N ALA A 167 4.28 2.43 -4.85
CA ALA A 167 3.97 1.00 -4.83
C ALA A 167 3.94 0.42 -6.25
N ILE A 168 3.31 1.12 -7.20
CA ILE A 168 3.21 0.68 -8.61
C ILE A 168 4.59 0.50 -9.26
N LYS A 169 5.59 1.28 -8.84
CA LYS A 169 6.96 1.17 -9.36
C LYS A 169 7.74 -0.03 -8.79
N ARG A 170 7.20 -0.71 -7.78
CA ARG A 170 7.85 -1.83 -7.08
C ARG A 170 7.21 -3.15 -7.53
N PRO A 171 7.93 -4.00 -8.28
CA PRO A 171 7.37 -5.25 -8.82
C PRO A 171 7.09 -6.30 -7.74
N ASP A 172 7.71 -6.14 -6.57
CA ASP A 172 7.53 -6.97 -5.37
C ASP A 172 6.25 -6.63 -4.59
N ILE A 173 5.55 -5.55 -4.97
CA ILE A 173 4.32 -5.12 -4.31
C ILE A 173 3.11 -5.48 -5.17
N ALA A 174 2.09 -6.04 -4.53
CA ALA A 174 0.83 -6.43 -5.15
C ALA A 174 -0.07 -5.21 -5.48
N LEU A 175 0.43 -4.24 -6.23
CA LEU A 175 -0.33 -3.12 -6.77
C LEU A 175 0.20 -2.73 -8.16
N ALA A 176 -0.23 -3.43 -9.21
CA ALA A 176 0.30 -3.22 -10.56
C ALA A 176 -0.17 -1.91 -11.22
N SER A 177 -1.39 -1.45 -10.92
CA SER A 177 -1.92 -0.19 -11.45
C SER A 177 -3.00 0.37 -10.54
N PHE A 178 -3.21 1.68 -10.59
CA PHE A 178 -4.27 2.34 -9.84
C PHE A 178 -4.81 3.54 -10.61
N ALA A 179 -6.10 3.51 -10.97
CA ALA A 179 -6.78 4.63 -11.61
C ALA A 179 -7.11 5.69 -10.56
N PHE A 180 -6.18 6.61 -10.31
CA PHE A 180 -6.38 7.63 -9.28
C PHE A 180 -7.55 8.57 -9.64
N PRO A 181 -8.52 8.80 -8.74
CA PRO A 181 -9.69 9.63 -9.04
C PRO A 181 -9.32 11.09 -9.33
N GLU A 182 -10.23 11.84 -9.92
CA GLU A 182 -9.99 13.26 -10.19
C GLU A 182 -9.66 14.00 -8.88
N ALA A 183 -8.49 14.63 -8.85
CA ALA A 183 -8.03 15.32 -7.66
C ALA A 183 -8.77 16.67 -7.56
N PRO A 184 -9.21 17.07 -6.36
CA PRO A 184 -9.84 18.36 -6.18
C PRO A 184 -8.87 19.48 -6.59
N SER A 185 -9.37 20.44 -7.38
CA SER A 185 -8.59 21.61 -7.79
C SER A 185 -8.13 22.43 -6.58
N GLN A 186 -6.93 23.02 -6.69
CA GLN A 186 -6.40 23.93 -5.69
C GLN A 186 -7.20 25.24 -5.77
N THR A 187 -7.95 25.54 -4.71
CA THR A 187 -8.67 26.81 -4.57
C THR A 187 -8.00 27.62 -3.46
N PRO A 188 -7.71 28.92 -3.69
CA PRO A 188 -7.21 29.79 -2.63
C PRO A 188 -8.14 29.76 -1.42
N VAL A 189 -7.58 29.48 -0.24
CA VAL A 189 -8.32 29.43 1.03
C VAL A 189 -8.24 30.75 1.76
N ARG A 190 -7.08 31.41 1.67
CA ARG A 190 -6.88 32.75 2.24
C ARG A 190 -7.68 33.77 1.41
N PRO A 191 -8.43 34.68 2.05
CA PRO A 191 -9.02 35.82 1.37
C PRO A 191 -7.95 36.64 0.64
N ALA A 192 -8.27 37.22 -0.50
CA ALA A 192 -7.36 38.20 -1.10
C ALA A 192 -7.29 39.43 -0.19
N GLU A 193 -6.09 39.79 0.25
CA GLU A 193 -5.88 41.06 0.97
C GLU A 193 -5.95 42.21 -0.04
N PRO A 194 -6.76 43.26 0.20
CA PRO A 194 -6.92 44.39 -0.73
C PRO A 194 -5.58 45.08 -1.06
N ASP A 195 -4.69 45.14 -0.07
CA ASP A 195 -3.38 45.79 -0.18
C ASP A 195 -2.26 44.82 -0.62
N GLY A 196 -2.60 43.54 -0.86
CA GLY A 196 -1.68 42.47 -1.25
C GLY A 196 -0.93 41.85 -0.07
N ASP A 197 -0.46 40.61 -0.26
CA ASP A 197 0.26 39.81 0.75
C ASP A 197 1.76 40.23 0.90
N ILE A 198 2.17 41.38 0.34
CA ILE A 198 3.57 41.82 0.29
C ILE A 198 3.73 43.13 1.07
N ALA A 199 4.64 43.12 2.05
CA ALA A 199 4.96 44.33 2.82
C ALA A 199 5.51 45.45 1.92
N THR A 200 4.90 46.62 2.02
CA THR A 200 5.38 47.84 1.34
C THR A 200 6.73 48.30 1.93
N PRO A 201 7.53 49.08 1.18
CA PRO A 201 8.79 49.62 1.70
C PRO A 201 8.62 50.42 3.01
N GLY A 202 7.52 51.17 3.13
CA GLY A 202 7.18 51.90 4.36
C GLY A 202 6.88 50.97 5.54
N GLN A 203 6.15 49.88 5.32
CA GLN A 203 5.90 48.86 6.35
C GLN A 203 7.18 48.13 6.76
N VAL A 204 8.07 47.82 5.81
CA VAL A 204 9.38 47.22 6.10
C VAL A 204 10.23 48.17 6.96
N ALA A 205 10.28 49.47 6.63
CA ALA A 205 10.99 50.46 7.41
C ALA A 205 10.42 50.61 8.84
N ALA A 206 9.09 50.61 8.97
CA ALA A 206 8.41 50.65 10.26
C ALA A 206 8.72 49.40 11.10
N MET A 207 8.73 48.21 10.49
CA MET A 207 9.11 46.96 11.15
C MET A 207 10.57 46.99 11.62
N ALA A 208 11.49 47.52 10.81
CA ALA A 208 12.90 47.65 11.18
C ALA A 208 13.09 48.61 12.38
N ALA A 209 12.37 49.73 12.40
CA ALA A 209 12.41 50.70 13.50
C ALA A 209 11.80 50.18 14.81
N ALA A 210 10.84 49.24 14.72
CA ALA A 210 10.21 48.60 15.88
C ALA A 210 11.04 47.44 16.47
N MET A 211 12.07 46.97 15.75
CA MET A 211 12.96 45.92 16.24
C MET A 211 14.06 46.48 17.15
N PRO A 212 14.56 45.68 18.11
CA PRO A 212 15.80 46.01 18.81
C PRO A 212 16.92 46.36 17.83
N GLU A 213 17.81 47.29 18.20
CA GLU A 213 18.83 47.85 17.31
C GLU A 213 19.67 46.78 16.58
N HIS A 214 19.99 45.68 17.27
CA HIS A 214 20.75 44.55 16.72
C HIS A 214 19.97 43.69 15.69
N LEU A 215 18.65 43.86 15.57
CA LEU A 215 17.78 43.10 14.66
C LEU A 215 17.17 43.96 13.53
N GLY A 216 17.19 45.29 13.65
CA GLY A 216 16.63 46.18 12.62
C GLY A 216 17.25 45.97 11.23
N ALA A 217 18.57 45.76 11.18
CA ALA A 217 19.27 45.45 9.92
C ALA A 217 18.83 44.11 9.30
N ALA A 218 18.43 43.12 10.10
CA ALA A 218 17.97 41.82 9.60
C ALA A 218 16.63 41.93 8.85
N VAL A 219 15.72 42.83 9.28
CA VAL A 219 14.45 43.10 8.59
C VAL A 219 14.69 43.69 7.20
N LEU A 220 15.61 44.65 7.07
CA LEU A 220 15.94 45.26 5.78
C LEU A 220 16.60 44.26 4.83
N LEU A 221 17.54 43.44 5.33
CA LEU A 221 18.22 42.42 4.53
C LEU A 221 17.27 41.32 4.03
N THR A 222 16.31 40.90 4.86
CA THR A 222 15.32 39.89 4.47
C THR A 222 14.34 40.43 3.43
N ALA A 223 13.89 41.68 3.55
CA ALA A 223 13.05 42.33 2.54
C ALA A 223 13.78 42.46 1.19
N TRP A 224 15.06 42.84 1.20
CA TRP A 224 15.87 42.93 -0.02
C TRP A 224 16.09 41.55 -0.69
N LYS A 225 16.41 40.52 0.11
CA LYS A 225 16.54 39.13 -0.38
C LYS A 225 15.23 38.57 -0.92
N ALA A 226 14.09 38.95 -0.33
CA ALA A 226 12.78 38.55 -0.81
C ALA A 226 12.51 39.12 -2.22
N ASP A 227 12.79 40.40 -2.50
CA ASP A 227 12.62 41.01 -3.82
C ASP A 227 13.41 40.28 -4.94
N ILE A 228 14.61 39.78 -4.62
CA ILE A 228 15.42 38.99 -5.57
C ILE A 228 14.78 37.63 -5.90
N ARG A 229 14.03 37.05 -4.96
CA ARG A 229 13.41 35.72 -5.12
C ARG A 229 12.14 35.71 -5.97
N TRP A 230 11.60 36.89 -6.32
CA TRP A 230 10.38 37.05 -7.11
C TRP A 230 10.64 37.46 -8.58
N LYS A 231 11.90 37.72 -8.95
CA LYS A 231 12.30 38.14 -10.31
C LYS A 231 12.86 37.00 -11.19
N TYR A 232 12.80 35.74 -10.73
CA TYR A 232 13.25 34.55 -11.46
C TYR A 232 12.26 33.40 -11.32
#